data_AF-A0A819NMF1-F1
#
_entry.id   AF-A0A819NMF1-F1
#
_cell.length_a   1.000
_cell.length_b   1.000
_cell.length_c   1.000
_cell.angle_alpha   90.00
_cell.angle_beta   90.00
_cell.angle_gamma   90.00
#
_symmetry.space_group_name_H-M   'P 1'
#
loop_
_entity.id
_entity.type
_entity.pdbx_description
1 polymer ?
#
loop_
_entity_poly.entity_id
_entity_poly.type
_entity_poly.pdbx_seq_one_letter_code
_entity_poly.pdbx_strand_id
1 'polypeptide(L)'
;MYVVFILIVSIYNVFILSTTALPIKCPSSSAEWCQTKEIANVTKQCTSFVWKTTVDNDRVNFTIYYESLCADCRQFTITQVWFAYQAVIDIVNLIFIPYGNAHEVYRPETQLYQFYCQHSSDECYANLIHTCAIASYPDIHQHMPFLYCMDSTFGDVETVARQCARNTSIDFEKVATCTNSRMGNQFQHVYAVQTEQTKPADAFVPYVTLNGNHTDEIQDLAQTDLIALLCNTYKGSNPPARCKKTK
;
A
#
# COMPACT_ATOMS: atom_id res chain seq x y z
N MET A 1 76.04 -49.20 0.03
CA MET A 1 74.99 -48.28 -0.48
C MET A 1 73.76 -48.48 0.38
N TYR A 2 73.34 -47.46 1.13
CA TYR A 2 72.01 -47.14 1.69
C TYR A 2 72.21 -46.23 2.90
N VAL A 3 72.12 -44.92 2.64
CA VAL A 3 72.17 -43.85 3.63
C VAL A 3 70.77 -43.68 4.20
N VAL A 4 70.62 -43.79 5.52
CA VAL A 4 69.36 -43.57 6.24
C VAL A 4 69.14 -42.06 6.37
N PHE A 5 68.15 -41.52 5.66
CA PHE A 5 67.67 -40.16 5.87
C PHE A 5 66.55 -40.17 6.92
N ILE A 6 66.82 -39.56 8.07
CA ILE A 6 65.83 -39.26 9.09
C ILE A 6 65.08 -37.99 8.64
N LEU A 7 63.79 -38.13 8.29
CA LEU A 7 62.91 -36.98 8.07
C LEU A 7 62.10 -36.72 9.34
N ILE A 8 62.42 -35.61 10.00
CA ILE A 8 61.68 -35.05 11.13
C ILE A 8 60.47 -34.31 10.56
N VAL A 9 59.25 -34.80 10.85
CA VAL A 9 58.01 -34.10 10.49
C VAL A 9 57.63 -33.17 11.65
N SER A 10 57.86 -31.86 11.47
CA SER A 10 57.37 -30.84 12.40
C SER A 10 55.87 -30.62 12.18
N ILE A 11 55.05 -31.03 13.15
CA ILE A 11 53.60 -30.76 13.15
C ILE A 11 53.38 -29.32 13.62
N TYR A 12 53.14 -28.41 12.68
CA TYR A 12 52.60 -27.09 13.00
C TYR A 12 51.07 -27.22 13.11
N ASN A 13 50.54 -27.12 14.33
CA ASN A 13 49.11 -26.93 14.57
C ASN A 13 48.70 -25.53 14.08
N VAL A 14 48.08 -25.45 12.90
CA VAL A 14 47.40 -24.24 12.46
C VAL A 14 46.02 -24.22 13.12
N PHE A 15 45.89 -23.48 14.22
CA PHE A 15 44.59 -23.09 14.75
C PHE A 15 43.97 -22.07 13.78
N ILE A 16 43.07 -22.53 12.90
CA ILE A 16 42.18 -21.64 12.17
C ILE A 16 41.15 -21.13 13.18
N LEU A 17 41.36 -19.92 13.69
CA LEU A 17 40.31 -19.15 14.35
C LEU A 17 39.24 -18.85 13.30
N SER A 18 38.22 -19.70 13.22
CA SER A 18 37.01 -19.37 12.49
C SER A 18 36.33 -18.24 13.25
N THR A 19 36.51 -17.00 12.80
CA THR A 19 35.62 -15.92 13.20
C THR A 19 34.25 -16.24 12.61
N THR A 20 33.39 -16.88 13.40
CA THR A 20 31.97 -16.97 13.06
C THR A 20 31.47 -15.54 13.02
N ALA A 21 31.25 -15.00 11.81
CA ALA A 21 30.51 -13.77 11.65
C ALA A 21 29.16 -13.98 12.36
N LEU A 22 28.91 -13.19 13.41
CA LEU A 22 27.62 -13.19 14.08
C LEU A 22 26.54 -12.94 13.01
N PRO A 23 25.40 -13.66 13.04
CA PRO A 23 24.34 -13.40 12.09
C PRO A 23 23.93 -11.94 12.28
N ILE A 24 24.09 -11.14 11.22
CA ILE A 24 23.56 -9.79 11.18
C ILE A 24 22.06 -9.95 11.40
N LYS A 25 21.57 -9.62 12.59
CA LYS A 25 20.14 -9.53 12.84
C LYS A 25 19.64 -8.41 11.94
N CYS A 26 18.91 -8.80 10.91
CA CYS A 26 18.15 -7.88 10.10
C CYS A 26 17.29 -7.01 11.03
N PRO A 27 17.34 -5.67 10.92
CA PRO A 27 16.38 -4.79 11.60
C PRO A 27 14.96 -5.25 11.26
N SER A 28 14.09 -5.25 12.26
CA SER A 28 12.81 -5.95 12.24
C SER A 28 11.74 -5.30 11.37
N SER A 29 12.00 -4.14 10.76
CA SER A 29 11.02 -3.45 9.91
C SER A 29 11.63 -2.82 8.66
N SER A 30 10.84 -2.78 7.58
CA SER A 30 11.17 -2.06 6.34
C SER A 30 11.45 -0.56 6.56
N ALA A 31 10.91 0.03 7.63
CA ALA A 31 11.17 1.42 8.03
C ALA A 31 12.60 1.62 8.56
N GLU A 32 13.15 0.65 9.30
CA GLU A 32 14.53 0.72 9.81
C GLU A 32 15.58 0.59 8.69
N TRP A 33 15.28 -0.23 7.68
CA TRP A 33 16.18 -0.43 6.52
C TRP A 33 16.34 0.80 5.64
N CYS A 34 15.37 1.70 5.68
CA CYS A 34 15.34 2.92 4.90
C CYS A 34 15.64 4.16 5.77
N GLN A 35 16.29 4.02 6.92
CA GLN A 35 16.62 5.18 7.78
C GLN A 35 17.63 6.14 7.13
N THR A 36 18.68 5.64 6.46
CA THR A 36 19.65 6.48 5.75
C THR A 36 20.12 5.80 4.46
N LYS A 37 20.62 6.61 3.50
CA LYS A 37 21.21 6.12 2.24
C LYS A 37 22.43 5.22 2.45
N GLU A 38 23.08 5.33 3.60
CA GLU A 38 24.27 4.55 3.96
C GLU A 38 23.90 3.15 4.51
N ILE A 39 22.71 3.02 5.09
CA ILE A 39 22.18 1.74 5.62
C ILE A 39 21.40 0.97 4.53
N ALA A 40 20.80 1.70 3.59
CA ALA A 40 19.93 1.12 2.58
C ALA A 40 20.70 0.53 1.38
N ASN A 41 20.98 -0.78 1.43
CA ASN A 41 21.47 -1.55 0.27
C ASN A 41 20.38 -1.84 -0.79
N VAL A 42 19.16 -1.36 -0.53
CA VAL A 42 17.95 -1.48 -1.36
C VAL A 42 17.39 -0.09 -1.70
N THR A 43 18.29 0.80 -2.13
CA THR A 43 18.01 2.22 -2.36
C THR A 43 16.79 2.43 -3.28
N LYS A 44 16.61 1.57 -4.30
CA LYS A 44 15.50 1.63 -5.25
C LYS A 44 14.15 1.37 -4.57
N GLN A 45 14.08 0.35 -3.71
CA GLN A 45 12.89 -0.02 -2.93
C GLN A 45 12.62 1.02 -1.85
N CYS A 46 13.65 1.56 -1.19
CA CYS A 46 13.48 2.68 -0.28
C CYS A 46 12.94 3.91 -1.01
N THR A 47 13.46 4.29 -2.19
CA THR A 47 12.89 5.39 -2.98
C THR A 47 11.44 5.16 -3.42
N SER A 48 11.05 3.93 -3.75
CA SER A 48 9.70 3.65 -4.25
C SER A 48 8.66 3.44 -3.14
N PHE A 49 9.07 2.93 -1.96
CA PHE A 49 8.16 2.55 -0.87
C PHE A 49 8.28 3.40 0.40
N VAL A 50 9.43 4.04 0.69
CA VAL A 50 9.67 4.73 1.99
C VAL A 50 10.11 6.19 1.85
N TRP A 51 10.93 6.54 0.87
CA TRP A 51 11.43 7.91 0.63
C TRP A 51 10.65 8.67 -0.44
N LYS A 52 9.68 8.05 -1.11
CA LYS A 52 8.63 8.81 -1.81
C LYS A 52 7.83 9.68 -0.82
N THR A 53 7.92 9.36 0.48
CA THR A 53 7.26 10.02 1.60
C THR A 53 8.08 11.15 2.24
N THR A 54 9.35 11.39 1.87
CA THR A 54 10.23 12.36 2.56
C THR A 54 10.66 13.58 1.73
N VAL A 55 10.03 13.84 0.58
CA VAL A 55 10.34 15.03 -0.26
C VAL A 55 9.13 15.95 -0.49
N ASP A 56 8.02 15.77 0.23
CA ASP A 56 6.99 16.81 0.30
C ASP A 56 6.38 16.91 1.70
N ASN A 57 7.11 17.57 2.60
CA ASN A 57 6.72 17.77 4.00
C ASN A 57 5.49 18.70 4.15
N ASP A 58 4.95 19.22 3.04
CA ASP A 58 3.83 20.16 3.06
C ASP A 58 2.51 19.51 2.63
N ARG A 59 2.52 18.33 2.00
CA ARG A 59 1.29 17.64 1.54
C ARG A 59 0.48 17.03 2.68
N VAL A 60 -0.83 16.99 2.48
CA VAL A 60 -1.78 16.36 3.39
C VAL A 60 -1.84 14.86 3.09
N ASN A 61 -1.61 14.01 4.10
CA ASN A 61 -1.84 12.57 3.96
C ASN A 61 -3.31 12.27 4.20
N PHE A 62 -4.00 11.69 3.22
CA PHE A 62 -5.40 11.31 3.33
C PHE A 62 -5.54 9.83 2.94
N THR A 63 -5.87 8.99 3.91
CA THR A 63 -5.99 7.55 3.71
C THR A 63 -7.44 7.11 3.81
N ILE A 64 -7.88 6.28 2.88
CA ILE A 64 -9.23 5.75 2.78
C ILE A 64 -9.18 4.23 2.94
N TYR A 65 -9.91 3.72 3.91
CA TYR A 65 -10.12 2.29 4.17
C TYR A 65 -11.54 1.94 3.71
N TYR A 66 -11.66 1.00 2.78
CA TYR A 66 -12.91 0.76 2.08
C TYR A 66 -13.06 -0.67 1.56
N GLU A 67 -14.27 -1.02 1.15
CA GLU A 67 -14.59 -2.28 0.48
C GLU A 67 -15.10 -1.98 -0.93
N SER A 68 -14.61 -2.72 -1.92
CA SER A 68 -14.82 -2.37 -3.34
C SER A 68 -16.27 -2.54 -3.80
N LEU A 69 -17.09 -3.36 -3.11
CA LEU A 69 -18.51 -3.53 -3.43
C LEU A 69 -19.45 -2.86 -2.41
N CYS A 70 -18.93 -2.21 -1.37
CA CYS A 70 -19.74 -1.43 -0.43
C CYS A 70 -20.34 -0.19 -1.13
N ALA A 71 -21.66 -0.03 -1.04
CA ALA A 71 -22.39 1.05 -1.70
C ALA A 71 -21.91 2.45 -1.26
N ASP A 72 -21.76 2.67 0.06
CA ASP A 72 -21.32 3.95 0.60
C ASP A 72 -19.86 4.25 0.25
N CYS A 73 -18.99 3.22 0.19
CA CYS A 73 -17.61 3.35 -0.26
C CYS A 73 -17.54 3.82 -1.72
N ARG A 74 -18.28 3.16 -2.62
CA ARG A 74 -18.35 3.53 -4.04
C ARG A 74 -18.91 4.95 -4.21
N GLN A 75 -19.97 5.28 -3.47
CA GLN A 75 -20.57 6.62 -3.51
C GLN A 75 -19.58 7.69 -3.04
N PHE A 76 -18.81 7.42 -1.99
CA PHE A 76 -17.77 8.31 -1.50
C PHE A 76 -16.65 8.49 -2.55
N THR A 77 -16.20 7.41 -3.20
CA THR A 77 -15.23 7.49 -4.30
C THR A 77 -15.72 8.42 -5.41
N ILE A 78 -16.97 8.24 -5.84
CA ILE A 78 -17.53 8.96 -7.00
C ILE A 78 -17.84 10.42 -6.69
N THR A 79 -18.33 10.72 -5.48
CA THR A 79 -18.84 12.06 -5.16
C THR A 79 -17.88 12.96 -4.40
N GLN A 80 -16.89 12.40 -3.70
CA GLN A 80 -15.92 13.17 -2.92
C GLN A 80 -14.50 12.96 -3.43
N VAL A 81 -14.04 11.70 -3.46
CA VAL A 81 -12.63 11.38 -3.72
C VAL A 81 -12.21 11.75 -5.14
N TRP A 82 -13.03 11.42 -6.14
CA TRP A 82 -12.74 11.74 -7.54
C TRP A 82 -12.63 13.26 -7.76
N PHE A 83 -13.56 14.04 -7.21
CA PHE A 83 -13.53 15.49 -7.34
C PHE A 83 -12.36 16.12 -6.57
N ALA A 84 -12.01 15.59 -5.41
CA ALA A 84 -10.83 16.02 -4.66
C ALA A 84 -9.53 15.70 -5.41
N TYR A 85 -9.41 14.50 -5.99
CA TYR A 85 -8.30 14.12 -6.85
C TYR A 85 -8.14 15.11 -8.01
N GLN A 86 -9.23 15.45 -8.71
CA GLN A 86 -9.16 16.41 -9.82
C GLN A 86 -8.77 17.82 -9.38
N ALA A 87 -9.20 18.24 -8.19
CA ALA A 87 -9.09 19.63 -7.76
C ALA A 87 -7.81 19.96 -6.97
N VAL A 88 -7.32 19.03 -6.15
CA VAL A 88 -6.30 19.31 -5.14
C VAL A 88 -5.26 18.20 -4.99
N ILE A 89 -5.15 17.26 -5.94
CA ILE A 89 -4.19 16.15 -5.80
C ILE A 89 -2.75 16.65 -5.59
N ASP A 90 -2.34 17.77 -6.19
CA ASP A 90 -0.99 18.33 -6.04
C ASP A 90 -0.58 18.58 -4.58
N ILE A 91 -1.55 18.82 -3.68
CA ILE A 91 -1.29 19.06 -2.24
C ILE A 91 -1.64 17.88 -1.33
N VAL A 92 -2.03 16.74 -1.90
CA VAL A 92 -2.52 15.56 -1.15
C VAL A 92 -1.78 14.29 -1.53
N ASN A 93 -1.30 13.56 -0.53
CA ASN A 93 -0.94 12.15 -0.68
C ASN A 93 -2.20 11.31 -0.43
N LEU A 94 -2.88 10.95 -1.50
CA LEU A 94 -4.13 10.17 -1.45
C LEU A 94 -3.79 8.67 -1.42
N ILE A 95 -4.21 7.96 -0.37
CA ILE A 95 -3.84 6.57 -0.08
C ILE A 95 -5.10 5.71 0.00
N PHE A 96 -5.09 4.57 -0.69
CA PHE A 96 -6.22 3.63 -0.77
C PHE A 96 -5.88 2.30 -0.12
N ILE A 97 -6.74 1.85 0.79
CA ILE A 97 -6.63 0.57 1.51
C ILE A 97 -7.92 -0.25 1.26
N PRO A 98 -8.00 -0.98 0.12
CA PRO A 98 -9.14 -1.84 -0.22
C PRO A 98 -9.12 -3.14 0.59
N TYR A 99 -9.76 -3.13 1.76
CA TYR A 99 -9.89 -4.30 2.64
C TYR A 99 -11.17 -4.19 3.48
N GLY A 100 -11.31 -3.08 4.20
CA GLY A 100 -12.49 -2.73 4.98
C GLY A 100 -12.82 -3.75 6.08
N ASN A 101 -14.05 -4.25 6.12
CA ASN A 101 -14.50 -5.24 7.12
C ASN A 101 -14.24 -6.69 6.71
N ALA A 102 -13.37 -6.92 5.72
CA ALA A 102 -12.89 -8.26 5.45
C ALA A 102 -12.16 -8.85 6.68
N HIS A 103 -12.11 -10.17 6.74
CA HIS A 103 -11.24 -10.88 7.67
C HIS A 103 -10.39 -11.90 6.92
N GLU A 104 -9.21 -12.18 7.45
CA GLU A 104 -8.29 -13.13 6.87
C GLU A 104 -8.00 -14.30 7.81
N VAL A 105 -7.71 -15.45 7.21
CA VAL A 105 -7.17 -16.59 7.96
C VAL A 105 -5.99 -17.16 7.19
N TYR A 106 -4.84 -17.26 7.86
CA TYR A 106 -3.67 -17.91 7.29
C TYR A 106 -3.90 -19.41 7.12
N ARG A 107 -3.54 -19.94 5.94
CA ARG A 107 -3.64 -21.37 5.57
C ARG A 107 -2.23 -21.97 5.49
N PRO A 108 -1.80 -22.77 6.47
CA PRO A 108 -0.46 -23.36 6.47
C PRO A 108 -0.18 -24.26 5.26
N GLU A 109 -1.20 -24.93 4.72
CA GLU A 109 -1.08 -25.89 3.62
C GLU A 109 -0.70 -25.22 2.30
N THR A 110 -1.27 -24.04 2.05
CA THR A 110 -1.01 -23.25 0.84
C THR A 110 0.03 -22.16 1.09
N GLN A 111 0.32 -21.83 2.34
CA GLN A 111 1.12 -20.68 2.78
C GLN A 111 0.56 -19.36 2.23
N LEU A 112 -0.76 -19.21 2.28
CA LEU A 112 -1.50 -18.04 1.80
C LEU A 112 -2.58 -17.64 2.80
N TYR A 113 -3.01 -16.38 2.74
CA TYR A 113 -4.16 -15.88 3.48
C TYR A 113 -5.44 -16.14 2.68
N GLN A 114 -6.45 -16.68 3.33
CA GLN A 114 -7.80 -16.74 2.78
C GLN A 114 -8.61 -15.55 3.31
N PHE A 115 -9.13 -14.74 2.39
CA PHE A 115 -9.93 -13.56 2.69
C PHE A 115 -11.42 -13.87 2.63
N TYR A 116 -12.18 -13.25 3.53
CA TYR A 116 -13.63 -13.35 3.62
C TYR A 116 -14.20 -11.94 3.74
N CYS A 117 -15.14 -11.59 2.85
CA CYS A 117 -15.68 -10.24 2.71
C CYS A 117 -17.19 -10.24 2.91
N GLN A 118 -17.77 -9.08 3.23
CA GLN A 118 -19.18 -8.96 3.58
C GLN A 118 -20.09 -9.14 2.36
N HIS A 119 -19.62 -8.69 1.20
CA HIS A 119 -20.37 -8.74 -0.06
C HIS A 119 -19.86 -9.89 -0.96
N SER A 120 -19.74 -11.09 -0.39
CA SER A 120 -19.32 -12.34 -1.05
C SER A 120 -17.85 -12.39 -1.50
N SER A 121 -17.47 -13.48 -2.19
CA SER A 121 -16.13 -13.64 -2.78
C SER A 121 -15.81 -12.60 -3.85
N ASP A 122 -16.82 -12.05 -4.50
CA ASP A 122 -16.66 -11.06 -5.58
C ASP A 122 -16.05 -9.77 -5.02
N GLU A 123 -16.42 -9.37 -3.81
CA GLU A 123 -15.81 -8.24 -3.12
C GLU A 123 -14.35 -8.50 -2.77
N CYS A 124 -14.03 -9.70 -2.27
CA CYS A 124 -12.64 -10.06 -2.01
C CYS A 124 -11.79 -10.03 -3.28
N TYR A 125 -12.36 -10.49 -4.40
CA TYR A 125 -11.70 -10.44 -5.70
C TYR A 125 -11.52 -9.00 -6.19
N ALA A 126 -12.54 -8.16 -6.05
CA ALA A 126 -12.48 -6.73 -6.40
C ALA A 126 -11.47 -5.96 -5.53
N ASN A 127 -11.44 -6.21 -4.22
CA ASN A 127 -10.44 -5.67 -3.30
C ASN A 127 -9.02 -6.05 -3.75
N LEU A 128 -8.80 -7.32 -4.12
CA LEU A 128 -7.50 -7.78 -4.60
C LEU A 128 -7.12 -7.17 -5.96
N ILE A 129 -8.08 -6.93 -6.85
CA ILE A 129 -7.85 -6.18 -8.11
C ILE A 129 -7.43 -4.75 -7.81
N HIS A 130 -8.13 -4.04 -6.91
CA HIS A 130 -7.76 -2.69 -6.50
C HIS A 130 -6.35 -2.66 -5.89
N THR A 131 -6.04 -3.58 -4.98
CA THR A 131 -4.71 -3.76 -4.39
C THR A 131 -3.64 -3.95 -5.45
N CYS A 132 -3.86 -4.86 -6.39
CA CYS A 132 -2.90 -5.15 -7.44
C CYS A 132 -2.76 -4.03 -8.46
N ALA A 133 -3.82 -3.25 -8.72
CA ALA A 133 -3.74 -2.05 -9.54
C ALA A 133 -2.87 -0.99 -8.86
N ILE A 134 -3.08 -0.72 -7.57
CA ILE A 134 -2.26 0.23 -6.79
C ILE A 134 -0.79 -0.21 -6.75
N ALA A 135 -0.54 -1.48 -6.44
CA ALA A 135 0.83 -2.01 -6.36
C ALA A 135 1.55 -2.02 -7.71
N SER A 136 0.83 -2.32 -8.80
CA SER A 136 1.38 -2.37 -10.15
C SER A 136 1.59 -0.99 -10.78
N TYR A 137 0.82 0.01 -10.33
CA TYR A 137 0.80 1.37 -10.85
C TYR A 137 0.81 2.38 -9.69
N PRO A 138 1.93 2.55 -8.98
CA PRO A 138 2.01 3.38 -7.77
C PRO A 138 1.95 4.90 -8.02
N ASP A 139 1.80 5.32 -9.27
CA ASP A 139 1.44 6.70 -9.61
C ASP A 139 -0.08 6.85 -9.52
N ILE A 140 -0.54 7.78 -8.68
CA ILE A 140 -1.96 8.09 -8.48
C ILE A 140 -2.66 8.44 -9.78
N HIS A 141 -1.95 9.08 -10.73
CA HIS A 141 -2.52 9.46 -12.02
C HIS A 141 -2.80 8.25 -12.93
N GLN A 142 -2.22 7.08 -12.63
CA GLN A 142 -2.48 5.84 -13.35
C GLN A 142 -3.60 5.03 -12.71
N HIS A 143 -3.55 4.78 -11.40
CA HIS A 143 -4.53 3.89 -10.76
C HIS A 143 -5.85 4.59 -10.39
N MET A 144 -5.85 5.89 -10.05
CA MET A 144 -7.08 6.56 -9.62
C MET A 144 -8.21 6.52 -10.67
N PRO A 145 -7.97 6.80 -11.97
CA PRO A 145 -9.01 6.68 -12.98
C PRO A 145 -9.57 5.26 -13.12
N PHE A 146 -8.74 4.24 -12.90
CA PHE A 146 -9.14 2.85 -12.95
C PHE A 146 -10.04 2.48 -11.76
N LEU A 147 -9.64 2.84 -10.54
CA LEU A 147 -10.44 2.64 -9.33
C LEU A 147 -11.79 3.36 -9.44
N TYR A 148 -11.79 4.63 -9.85
CA TYR A 148 -13.02 5.40 -10.08
C TYR A 148 -13.94 4.72 -11.11
N CYS A 149 -13.39 4.21 -12.21
CA CYS A 149 -14.20 3.52 -13.23
C CYS A 149 -14.85 2.25 -12.68
N MET A 150 -14.09 1.44 -11.92
CA MET A 150 -14.63 0.23 -11.30
C MET A 150 -15.74 0.56 -10.30
N ASP A 151 -15.50 1.54 -9.41
CA ASP A 151 -16.50 1.99 -8.43
C ASP A 151 -17.74 2.61 -9.11
N SER A 152 -17.60 3.18 -10.31
CA SER A 152 -18.71 3.77 -11.08
C SER A 152 -19.50 2.77 -11.93
N THR A 153 -19.04 1.53 -12.08
CA THR A 153 -19.62 0.56 -13.02
C THR A 153 -20.17 -0.66 -12.29
N PHE A 154 -21.41 -1.05 -12.59
CA PHE A 154 -22.04 -2.24 -12.01
C PHE A 154 -21.95 -3.41 -12.99
N GLY A 155 -21.62 -4.60 -12.49
CA GLY A 155 -21.55 -5.82 -13.29
C GLY A 155 -20.63 -6.85 -12.66
N ASP A 156 -20.36 -7.90 -13.43
CA ASP A 156 -19.35 -8.90 -13.11
C ASP A 156 -17.97 -8.25 -12.92
N VAL A 157 -17.28 -8.59 -11.83
CA VAL A 157 -16.06 -7.91 -11.38
C VAL A 157 -14.96 -7.93 -12.44
N GLU A 158 -14.69 -9.09 -13.05
CA GLU A 158 -13.62 -9.19 -14.05
C GLU A 158 -13.98 -8.46 -15.35
N THR A 159 -15.24 -8.59 -15.79
CA THR A 159 -15.74 -7.90 -16.98
C THR A 159 -15.60 -6.38 -16.81
N VAL A 160 -16.03 -5.85 -15.67
CA VAL A 160 -15.90 -4.42 -15.32
C VAL A 160 -14.44 -4.01 -15.25
N ALA A 161 -13.58 -4.79 -14.57
CA ALA A 161 -12.17 -4.45 -14.45
C ALA A 161 -11.46 -4.41 -15.83
N ARG A 162 -11.74 -5.37 -16.72
CA ARG A 162 -11.21 -5.37 -18.09
C ARG A 162 -11.73 -4.19 -18.91
N GLN A 163 -13.01 -3.82 -18.78
CA GLN A 163 -13.57 -2.64 -19.42
C GLN A 163 -12.87 -1.35 -18.93
N CYS A 164 -12.71 -1.21 -17.62
CA CYS A 164 -12.06 -0.03 -17.03
C CYS A 164 -10.58 0.06 -17.36
N ALA A 165 -9.87 -1.07 -17.48
CA ALA A 165 -8.51 -1.08 -17.97
C ALA A 165 -8.41 -0.54 -19.41
N ARG A 166 -9.32 -0.95 -20.31
CA ARG A 166 -9.38 -0.44 -21.70
C ARG A 166 -9.68 1.05 -21.77
N ASN A 167 -10.50 1.56 -20.84
CA ASN A 167 -10.87 2.98 -20.78
C ASN A 167 -9.79 3.86 -20.12
N THR A 168 -8.74 3.25 -19.56
CA THR A 168 -7.67 3.94 -18.83
C THR A 168 -6.30 3.51 -19.38
N SER A 169 -5.21 3.89 -18.71
CA SER A 169 -3.84 3.56 -19.11
C SER A 169 -3.30 2.28 -18.44
N ILE A 170 -4.19 1.47 -17.86
CA ILE A 170 -3.84 0.25 -17.14
C ILE A 170 -3.79 -0.94 -18.10
N ASP A 171 -2.64 -1.62 -18.14
CA ASP A 171 -2.56 -2.98 -18.67
C ASP A 171 -3.13 -3.95 -17.62
N PHE A 172 -4.31 -4.50 -17.92
CA PHE A 172 -5.02 -5.43 -17.06
C PHE A 172 -4.26 -6.73 -16.85
N GLU A 173 -3.47 -7.20 -17.82
CA GLU A 173 -2.77 -8.48 -17.68
C GLU A 173 -1.69 -8.40 -16.59
N LYS A 174 -1.09 -7.22 -16.40
CA LYS A 174 -0.21 -6.95 -15.25
C LYS A 174 -0.97 -7.03 -13.92
N VAL A 175 -2.18 -6.46 -13.86
CA VAL A 175 -3.04 -6.52 -12.66
C VAL A 175 -3.45 -7.96 -12.38
N ALA A 176 -3.98 -8.67 -13.38
CA ALA A 176 -4.40 -10.06 -13.28
C ALA A 176 -3.25 -11.00 -12.88
N THR A 177 -2.04 -10.77 -13.40
CA THR A 177 -0.84 -11.50 -12.99
C THR A 177 -0.55 -11.30 -11.50
N CYS A 178 -0.66 -10.07 -11.00
CA CYS A 178 -0.52 -9.79 -9.57
C CYS A 178 -1.63 -10.48 -8.76
N THR A 179 -2.90 -10.35 -9.18
CA THR A 179 -4.08 -10.90 -8.50
C THR A 179 -3.99 -12.41 -8.34
N ASN A 180 -3.44 -13.12 -9.33
CA ASN A 180 -3.27 -14.57 -9.30
C ASN A 180 -1.94 -15.04 -8.67
N SER A 181 -1.15 -14.12 -8.09
CA SER A 181 0.16 -14.43 -7.52
C SER A 181 0.14 -14.48 -5.99
N ARG A 182 1.12 -15.19 -5.41
CA ARG A 182 1.41 -15.12 -3.97
C ARG A 182 1.69 -13.69 -3.50
N MET A 183 2.25 -12.85 -4.38
CA MET A 183 2.57 -11.46 -4.06
C MET A 183 1.29 -10.62 -3.89
N GLY A 184 0.29 -10.81 -4.76
CA GLY A 184 -1.01 -10.14 -4.61
C GLY A 184 -1.68 -10.50 -3.28
N ASN A 185 -1.64 -11.79 -2.91
CA ASN A 185 -2.13 -12.24 -1.60
C ASN A 185 -1.42 -11.56 -0.42
N GLN A 186 -0.09 -11.41 -0.50
CA GLN A 186 0.70 -10.71 0.52
C GLN A 186 0.41 -9.20 0.57
N PHE A 187 0.19 -8.54 -0.57
CA PHE A 187 -0.23 -7.14 -0.58
C PHE A 187 -1.60 -6.95 0.08
N GLN A 188 -2.54 -7.86 -0.17
CA GLN A 188 -3.84 -7.81 0.49
C GLN A 188 -3.73 -8.02 2.00
N HIS A 189 -2.84 -8.92 2.45
CA HIS A 189 -2.52 -9.10 3.88
C HIS A 189 -1.93 -7.82 4.51
N VAL A 190 -1.04 -7.11 3.79
CA VAL A 190 -0.52 -5.83 4.29
C VAL A 190 -1.64 -4.82 4.53
N TYR A 191 -2.66 -4.78 3.67
CA TYR A 191 -3.83 -3.93 3.87
C TYR A 191 -4.76 -4.44 4.98
N ALA A 192 -4.83 -5.75 5.21
CA ALA A 192 -5.50 -6.32 6.39
C ALA A 192 -4.87 -5.76 7.68
N VAL A 193 -3.55 -5.92 7.82
CA VAL A 193 -2.80 -5.46 8.99
C VAL A 193 -2.93 -3.96 9.20
N GLN A 194 -2.87 -3.16 8.14
CA GLN A 194 -3.06 -1.71 8.24
C GLN A 194 -4.48 -1.35 8.70
N THR A 195 -5.50 -2.05 8.22
CA THR A 195 -6.89 -1.82 8.61
C THR A 195 -7.16 -2.24 10.06
N GLU A 196 -6.54 -3.32 10.53
CA GLU A 196 -6.66 -3.77 11.92
C GLU A 196 -6.00 -2.79 12.91
N GLN A 197 -4.97 -2.06 12.48
CA GLN A 197 -4.26 -1.08 13.30
C GLN A 197 -5.00 0.26 13.47
N THR A 198 -5.98 0.58 12.63
CA THR A 198 -6.67 1.88 12.67
C THR A 198 -7.87 1.93 13.61
N LYS A 199 -8.20 0.81 14.24
CA LYS A 199 -9.52 0.54 14.81
C LYS A 199 -9.49 0.38 16.34
N PRO A 200 -10.57 0.72 17.06
CA PRO A 200 -11.35 -0.31 17.73
C PRO A 200 -12.13 -1.11 16.68
N ALA A 201 -12.18 -2.43 16.82
CA ALA A 201 -12.47 -3.44 15.79
C ALA A 201 -13.72 -3.24 14.91
N ASP A 202 -14.65 -2.36 15.28
CA ASP A 202 -15.99 -2.20 14.69
C ASP A 202 -16.17 -0.96 13.80
N ALA A 203 -15.11 -0.28 13.35
CA ALA A 203 -15.28 0.91 12.50
C ALA A 203 -16.01 0.57 11.17
N PHE A 204 -17.02 1.38 10.83
CA PHE A 204 -17.76 1.31 9.57
C PHE A 204 -16.87 1.71 8.38
N VAL A 205 -17.28 1.39 7.14
CA VAL A 205 -16.60 1.83 5.92
C VAL A 205 -17.53 2.71 5.08
N PRO A 206 -17.04 3.71 4.32
CA PRO A 206 -15.64 4.11 4.20
C PRO A 206 -15.13 4.76 5.49
N TYR A 207 -13.93 4.38 5.92
CA TYR A 207 -13.25 4.96 7.07
C TYR A 207 -12.05 5.78 6.58
N VAL A 208 -11.86 6.99 7.11
CA VAL A 208 -10.78 7.87 6.67
C VAL A 208 -9.85 8.29 7.80
N THR A 209 -8.58 8.51 7.47
CA THR A 209 -7.63 9.18 8.36
C THR A 209 -6.99 10.36 7.63
N LEU A 210 -6.77 11.43 8.38
CA LEU A 210 -6.14 12.65 7.94
C LEU A 210 -4.86 12.85 8.75
N ASN A 211 -3.71 12.80 8.07
CA ASN A 211 -2.39 12.78 8.70
C ASN A 211 -2.25 11.71 9.79
N GLY A 212 -2.85 10.53 9.55
CA GLY A 212 -2.84 9.39 10.47
C GLY A 212 -3.84 9.47 11.63
N ASN A 213 -4.60 10.56 11.74
CA ASN A 213 -5.62 10.73 12.79
C ASN A 213 -7.04 10.57 12.24
N HIS A 214 -7.95 10.11 13.09
CA HIS A 214 -9.37 10.03 12.81
C HIS A 214 -10.16 10.70 13.93
N THR A 215 -11.22 11.42 13.56
CA THR A 215 -12.28 11.91 14.46
C THR A 215 -13.60 11.90 13.67
N ASP A 216 -14.72 11.93 14.38
CA ASP A 216 -16.05 12.02 13.75
C ASP A 216 -16.14 13.27 12.86
N GLU A 217 -15.55 14.40 13.27
CA GLU A 217 -15.54 15.62 12.45
C GLU A 217 -14.71 15.48 11.16
N ILE A 218 -13.58 14.76 11.21
CA ILE A 218 -12.79 14.45 10.00
C ILE A 218 -13.61 13.57 9.06
N GLN A 219 -14.27 12.55 9.59
CA GLN A 219 -15.07 11.60 8.83
C GLN A 219 -16.30 12.26 8.19
N ASP A 220 -17.02 13.10 8.95
CA ASP A 220 -18.19 13.83 8.47
C ASP A 220 -17.80 14.86 7.41
N LEU A 221 -16.73 15.62 7.62
CA LEU A 221 -16.30 16.63 6.66
C LEU A 221 -15.72 15.99 5.40
N ALA A 222 -15.02 14.85 5.52
CA ALA A 222 -14.60 14.09 4.35
C ALA A 222 -15.79 13.68 3.48
N GLN A 223 -16.87 13.17 4.09
CA GLN A 223 -18.04 12.71 3.34
C GLN A 223 -18.90 13.84 2.75
N THR A 224 -18.82 15.05 3.32
CA THR A 224 -19.66 16.19 2.90
C THR A 224 -18.91 17.21 2.04
N ASP A 225 -17.66 17.56 2.37
CA ASP A 225 -16.81 18.49 1.63
C ASP A 225 -15.31 18.15 1.78
N LEU A 226 -14.89 17.07 1.10
CA LEU A 226 -13.52 16.59 1.16
C LEU A 226 -12.51 17.65 0.67
N ILE A 227 -12.87 18.44 -0.33
CA ILE A 227 -11.98 19.49 -0.86
C ILE A 227 -11.73 20.54 0.23
N ALA A 228 -12.76 21.01 0.95
CA ALA A 228 -12.58 21.95 2.03
C ALA A 228 -11.74 21.37 3.17
N LEU A 229 -11.97 20.10 3.55
CA LEU A 229 -11.16 19.41 4.56
C LEU A 229 -9.67 19.44 4.17
N LEU A 230 -9.34 19.01 2.96
CA LEU A 230 -7.95 18.93 2.47
C LEU A 230 -7.31 20.31 2.37
N CYS A 231 -8.03 21.30 1.81
CA CYS A 231 -7.55 22.68 1.69
C CYS A 231 -7.29 23.34 3.05
N ASN A 232 -8.17 23.13 4.03
CA ASN A 232 -7.99 23.69 5.39
C ASN A 232 -6.86 23.01 6.16
N THR A 233 -6.54 21.77 5.80
CA THR A 233 -5.47 20.99 6.45
C THR A 233 -4.09 21.29 5.87
N TYR A 234 -4.03 21.67 4.59
CA TYR A 234 -2.78 21.99 3.91
C TYR A 234 -2.09 23.22 4.50
N LYS A 235 -0.82 23.08 4.86
CA LYS A 235 -0.01 24.13 5.51
C LYS A 235 1.09 24.70 4.61
N GLY A 236 1.25 24.18 3.39
CA GLY A 236 2.25 24.67 2.45
C GLY A 236 1.91 26.05 1.88
N SER A 237 2.92 26.73 1.33
CA SER A 237 2.82 28.12 0.92
C SER A 237 2.06 28.36 -0.40
N ASN A 238 1.80 27.30 -1.18
CA ASN A 238 1.26 27.40 -2.54
C ASN A 238 -0.05 26.61 -2.69
N PRO A 239 -1.17 27.05 -2.09
CA PRO A 239 -2.44 26.34 -2.21
C PRO A 239 -3.00 26.42 -3.64
N PRO A 240 -3.62 25.33 -4.16
CA PRO A 240 -4.35 25.32 -5.42
C PRO A 240 -5.42 26.42 -5.46
N ALA A 241 -5.79 26.86 -6.66
CA ALA A 241 -6.82 27.89 -6.82
C ALA A 241 -8.14 27.52 -6.12
N ARG A 242 -8.50 26.23 -6.12
CA ARG A 242 -9.70 25.72 -5.45
C ARG A 242 -9.68 25.92 -3.93
N CYS A 243 -8.50 25.98 -3.32
CA CYS A 243 -8.34 26.23 -1.88
C CYS A 243 -8.35 27.72 -1.50
N LYS A 244 -8.25 28.61 -2.48
CA LYS A 244 -8.31 30.06 -2.24
C LYS A 244 -9.76 30.44 -2.06
N LYS A 245 -10.18 30.68 -0.81
CA LYS A 245 -11.53 31.21 -0.52
C LYS A 245 -11.74 32.49 -1.34
N THR A 246 -12.77 32.52 -2.19
CA THR A 246 -13.30 33.78 -2.73
C THR A 246 -13.73 34.63 -1.54
N LYS A 247 -13.04 35.76 -1.36
CA LYS A 247 -13.44 36.79 -0.40
C LYS A 247 -14.78 37.39 -0.77
#